data_AF-A0A662BEX7-F1
#
_entry.id   AF-A0A662BEX7-F1
#
_cell.length_a   1.000
_cell.length_b   1.000
_cell.length_c   1.000
_cell.angle_alpha   90.00
_cell.angle_beta   90.00
_cell.angle_gamma   90.00
#
_symmetry.space_group_name_H-M   'P 1'
#
loop_
_entity.id
_entity.type
_entity.pdbx_description
1 polymer ?
#
loop_
_entity_poly.entity_id
_entity_poly.type
_entity_poly.pdbx_seq_one_letter_code
_entity_poly.pdbx_strand_id
1 'polypeptide(L)' 'SKLDENGSPSEGWDGTTGGEQMPTGNYIWSISAKFKDGRVWDGTDLGDGNSNTYGFLLLIR' A
#
# COMPACT_ATOMS: atom_id res chain seq x y z
N SER A 1 2.13 -2.65 -16.70
CA SER A 1 3.14 -2.24 -15.69
C SER A 1 2.45 -2.28 -14.34
N LYS A 2 3.12 -2.70 -13.25
CA LYS A 2 2.55 -2.66 -11.87
C LYS A 2 2.51 -1.25 -11.27
N LEU A 3 3.11 -0.28 -11.98
CA LEU A 3 3.14 1.13 -11.63
C LEU A 3 2.55 1.95 -12.78
N ASP A 4 1.89 3.05 -12.44
CA ASP A 4 1.40 4.06 -13.39
C ASP A 4 2.53 4.97 -13.91
N GLU A 5 2.16 5.97 -14.72
CA GLU A 5 3.11 6.94 -15.30
C GLU A 5 3.83 7.82 -14.27
N ASN A 6 3.27 7.92 -13.06
CA ASN A 6 3.81 8.67 -11.94
C ASN A 6 4.66 7.80 -10.99
N GLY A 7 4.73 6.49 -11.25
CA GLY A 7 5.45 5.54 -10.41
C GLY A 7 4.65 5.08 -9.18
N SER A 8 3.35 5.34 -9.14
CA SER A 8 2.45 4.84 -8.09
C SER A 8 1.94 3.45 -8.41
N PRO A 9 1.66 2.58 -7.42
CA PRO A 9 1.02 1.29 -7.67
C PRO A 9 -0.26 1.45 -8.49
N SER A 10 -0.34 0.74 -9.62
CA SER A 10 -1.51 0.79 -10.51
C SER A 10 -2.63 -0.18 -10.08
N GLU A 11 -2.36 -1.02 -9.09
CA GLU A 11 -3.23 -2.09 -8.61
C GLU A 11 -3.28 -2.06 -7.07
N GLY A 12 -4.48 -2.30 -6.52
CA GLY A 12 -4.70 -2.46 -5.09
C GLY A 12 -4.73 -3.93 -4.67
N TRP A 13 -4.89 -4.17 -3.38
CA TRP A 13 -5.12 -5.52 -2.85
C TRP A 13 -6.61 -5.90 -2.96
N ASP A 14 -6.89 -7.09 -3.50
CA ASP A 14 -8.24 -7.59 -3.76
C ASP A 14 -8.80 -8.50 -2.64
N GLY A 15 -8.07 -8.64 -1.53
CA GLY A 15 -8.42 -9.55 -0.45
C GLY A 15 -7.88 -10.97 -0.63
N THR A 16 -7.00 -11.22 -1.60
CA THR A 16 -6.37 -12.53 -1.86
C THR A 16 -4.86 -12.49 -1.60
N THR A 17 -4.31 -13.49 -0.91
CA THR A 17 -2.86 -13.62 -0.68
C THR A 17 -2.44 -15.05 -0.96
N GLY A 18 -1.42 -15.25 -1.81
CA GLY A 18 -0.96 -16.60 -2.16
C GLY A 18 -2.00 -17.48 -2.86
N GLY A 19 -3.03 -16.87 -3.47
CA GLY A 19 -4.16 -17.59 -4.08
C GLY A 19 -5.30 -17.93 -3.12
N GLU A 20 -5.17 -17.59 -1.83
CA GLU A 20 -6.19 -17.82 -0.81
C GLU A 20 -6.96 -16.53 -0.49
N GLN A 21 -8.28 -16.64 -0.36
CA GLN A 21 -9.12 -15.53 0.09
C GLN A 21 -8.91 -15.29 1.59
N MET A 22 -8.56 -14.05 1.94
CA MET A 22 -8.37 -13.67 3.33
C MET A 22 -9.71 -13.39 4.03
N PRO A 23 -9.82 -13.71 5.34
CA PRO A 23 -11.01 -13.43 6.14
C PRO A 23 -11.41 -11.95 6.20
N THR A 24 -12.69 -11.66 6.40
CA THR A 24 -13.17 -10.31 6.79
C THR A 24 -12.45 -9.86 8.06
N GLY A 25 -11.89 -8.65 8.06
CA GLY A 25 -11.12 -8.17 9.21
C GLY A 25 -10.27 -6.94 8.93
N ASN A 26 -9.52 -6.53 9.96
CA ASN A 26 -8.58 -5.42 9.89
C ASN A 26 -7.20 -5.94 9.45
N TYR A 27 -6.63 -5.28 8.46
CA TYR A 27 -5.32 -5.57 7.90
C TYR A 27 -4.45 -4.30 7.94
N ILE A 28 -3.13 -4.51 7.92
CA ILE A 28 -2.16 -3.45 7.74
C ILE A 28 -1.50 -3.65 6.38
N TRP A 29 -1.46 -2.62 5.56
CA TRP A 29 -0.56 -2.56 4.41
C TRP A 29 0.69 -1.79 4.78
N SER A 30 1.84 -2.16 4.22
CA SER A 30 3.09 -1.43 4.36
C SER A 30 3.89 -1.46 3.06
N ILE A 31 4.66 -0.39 2.80
CA ILE A 31 5.47 -0.24 1.60
C ILE A 31 6.89 0.14 2.00
N SER A 32 7.88 -0.50 1.35
CA SER A 32 9.27 -0.07 1.38
C SER A 32 9.71 0.24 -0.05
N ALA A 33 10.07 1.51 -0.31
CA ALA A 33 10.40 1.97 -1.66
C ALA A 33 11.57 2.96 -1.65
N LYS A 34 12.28 3.01 -2.78
CA LYS A 34 13.40 3.92 -3.03
C LYS A 34 13.26 4.51 -4.43
N PHE A 35 13.38 5.82 -4.54
CA PHE A 35 13.37 6.54 -5.80
C PHE A 35 14.65 6.24 -6.61
N LYS A 36 14.58 6.44 -7.93
CA LYS A 36 15.71 6.20 -8.85
C LYS A 36 16.98 6.98 -8.48
N ASP A 37 16.82 8.13 -7.83
CA ASP A 37 17.91 9.00 -7.38
C ASP A 37 18.51 8.59 -6.03
N GLY A 38 17.96 7.56 -5.39
CA GLY A 38 18.49 7.02 -4.15
C GLY A 38 17.72 7.41 -2.89
N ARG A 39 16.76 8.33 -2.97
CA ARG A 39 15.96 8.73 -1.80
C ARG A 39 15.00 7.63 -1.38
N VAL A 40 14.85 7.41 -0.08
CA VAL A 40 13.83 6.52 0.46
C VAL A 40 12.48 7.23 0.38
N TRP A 41 11.41 6.48 0.14
CA TRP A 41 10.06 7.02 0.25
C TRP A 41 9.60 6.97 1.71
N ASP A 42 9.30 8.14 2.27
CA ASP A 42 8.97 8.31 3.70
C ASP A 42 7.47 8.13 4.00
N GLY A 43 6.70 7.67 3.01
CA GLY A 43 5.27 7.46 3.13
C GLY A 43 4.43 8.55 2.48
N THR A 44 3.13 8.48 2.77
CA THR A 44 2.13 9.45 2.33
C THR A 44 1.32 9.89 3.54
N ASP A 45 0.92 11.17 3.55
CA ASP A 45 -0.07 11.69 4.49
C ASP A 45 -1.46 11.13 4.13
N LEU A 46 -2.07 10.42 5.07
CA LEU A 46 -3.39 9.81 4.92
C LEU A 46 -4.52 10.71 5.48
N GLY A 47 -4.24 12.00 5.70
CA GLY A 47 -5.17 13.01 6.19
C GLY A 47 -5.03 13.32 7.68
N ASP A 48 -3.99 12.83 8.34
CA ASP A 48 -3.70 13.07 9.77
C ASP A 48 -2.51 14.03 9.97
N GLY A 49 -1.89 14.51 8.88
CA GLY A 49 -0.72 15.37 8.92
C GLY A 49 0.61 14.62 9.12
N ASN A 50 0.58 13.29 9.20
CA ASN A 50 1.77 12.46 9.34
C ASN A 50 1.98 11.61 8.09
N SER A 51 3.21 11.59 7.57
CA SER A 51 3.57 10.64 6.52
C SER A 51 3.92 9.29 7.12
N ASN A 52 3.22 8.24 6.69
CA ASN A 52 3.48 6.87 7.13
C ASN A 52 3.67 5.95 5.92
N THR A 53 4.52 4.95 6.09
CA THR A 53 4.77 3.90 5.11
C THR A 53 3.81 2.72 5.23
N TYR A 54 2.80 2.85 6.10
CA TYR A 54 1.77 1.85 6.36
C TYR A 54 0.42 2.49 6.59
N GLY A 55 -0.63 1.68 6.53
CA GLY A 55 -1.99 2.10 6.88
C GLY A 55 -2.89 0.91 7.19
N PHE A 56 -4.11 1.21 7.63
CA PHE A 56 -5.11 0.20 7.97
C PHE A 56 -6.11 0.00 6.83
N LEU A 57 -6.52 -1.24 6.61
CA LEU A 57 -7.57 -1.64 5.68
C LEU A 57 -8.59 -2.48 6.43
N LEU A 58 -9.87 -2.18 6.25
CA LEU A 58 -10.95 -3.04 6.69
C LEU A 58 -11.47 -3.82 5.48
N LEU A 59 -11.26 -5.14 5.47
CA LEU A 59 -11.82 -6.03 4.47
C LEU A 59 -13.24 -6.42 4.89
N ILE A 60 -14.24 -6.05 4.07
CA ILE A 60 -15.66 -6.42 4.22
C ILE A 60 -16.08 -7.23 2.98
N ARG A 61 -16.91 -8.25 3.18
CA ARG A 61 -17.44 -9.12 2.12
C ARG A 61 -18.95 -9.27 2.26
#